data_AF-A0A7Y5E622-F1
#
_entry.id   AF-A0A7Y5E622-F1
#
_cell.length_a   1.000
_cell.length_b   1.000
_cell.length_c   1.000
_cell.angle_alpha   90.00
_cell.angle_beta   90.00
_cell.angle_gamma   90.00
#
_symmetry.space_group_name_H-M   'P 1'
#
loop_
_entity.id
_entity.type
_entity.pdbx_description
1 polymer ?
#
loop_
_entity_poly.entity_id
_entity_poly.type
_entity_poly.pdbx_seq_one_letter_code
_entity_poly.pdbx_strand_id
1 'polypeptide(L)'
;MNRYKFFLPIGFFAFFAAITFYAAVVVADTAQEIAITEVIKKQWDKPNQPVLVPVVVVSHDFAIADWIQEPRGGRALLRLNAGHWQALMCGDDHLKQYRRLTDMGVPDADAEQLIAALTQAEAQLSLDQQTTINSFKGMVDLLKTPHDHAKSHE
;
A
#
# COMPACT_ATOMS: atom_id res chain seq x y z
N MET A 1 10.89 55.64 -34.79
CA MET A 1 11.53 54.33 -35.05
C MET A 1 12.54 54.06 -33.94
N ASN A 2 12.12 53.44 -32.84
CA ASN A 2 13.05 53.06 -31.77
C ASN A 2 12.68 51.68 -31.23
N ARG A 3 13.66 50.79 -31.26
CA ARG A 3 13.55 49.35 -31.10
C ARG A 3 13.46 49.00 -29.62
N TYR A 4 12.36 48.40 -29.19
CA TYR A 4 12.26 47.80 -27.86
C TYR A 4 13.22 46.59 -27.78
N LYS A 5 14.32 46.76 -27.06
CA LYS A 5 15.18 45.65 -26.65
C LYS A 5 14.42 44.84 -25.61
N PHE A 6 13.97 43.65 -26.00
CA PHE A 6 13.39 42.66 -25.12
C PHE A 6 14.51 42.10 -24.24
N PHE A 7 14.73 42.72 -23.08
CA PHE A 7 15.64 42.21 -22.06
C PHE A 7 14.81 41.31 -21.13
N LEU A 8 14.75 40.01 -21.45
CA LEU A 8 14.10 39.02 -20.61
C LEU A 8 15.04 38.72 -19.42
N PRO A 9 14.65 38.98 -18.16
CA PRO A 9 15.49 38.64 -17.03
C PRO A 9 15.51 37.11 -16.85
N ILE A 10 16.71 36.55 -16.82
CA ILE A 10 17.04 35.13 -16.57
C ILE A 10 16.46 34.61 -15.23
N GLY A 11 15.90 35.48 -14.39
CA GLY A 11 15.31 35.14 -13.09
C GLY A 11 13.89 34.56 -13.10
N PHE A 12 13.17 34.52 -14.22
CA PHE A 12 11.77 34.03 -14.25
C PHE A 12 11.62 32.52 -14.58
N PHE A 13 12.71 31.81 -14.87
CA PHE A 13 12.65 30.38 -15.27
C PHE A 13 12.80 29.39 -14.11
N ALA A 14 13.22 29.83 -12.92
CA ALA A 14 13.45 28.94 -11.78
C ALA A 14 12.18 28.60 -10.98
N PHE A 15 11.10 29.37 -11.13
CA PHE A 15 9.86 29.15 -10.36
C PHE A 15 8.92 28.10 -10.98
N PHE A 16 9.04 27.83 -12.28
CA PHE A 16 8.21 26.83 -12.97
C PHE A 16 8.73 25.39 -12.84
N ALA A 17 10.02 25.19 -12.57
CA ALA A 17 10.61 23.85 -12.46
C ALA A 17 10.30 23.13 -11.13
N ALA A 18 10.01 23.87 -10.06
CA ALA A 18 9.68 23.30 -8.75
C ALA A 18 8.22 22.77 -8.69
N ILE A 19 7.30 23.41 -9.42
CA ILE A 19 5.87 23.03 -9.42
C ILE A 19 5.63 21.74 -10.22
N THR A 20 6.39 21.50 -11.31
CA THR A 20 6.27 20.28 -12.11
C THR A 20 6.75 19.02 -11.40
N PHE A 21 7.72 19.12 -10.48
CA PHE A 21 8.26 17.94 -9.79
C PHE A 21 7.32 17.40 -8.70
N TYR A 22 6.59 18.28 -8.00
CA TYR A 22 5.70 17.88 -6.90
C TYR A 22 4.48 17.08 -7.39
N ALA A 23 3.92 17.44 -8.56
CA ALA A 23 2.77 16.74 -9.13
C ALA A 23 3.10 15.28 -9.51
N ALA A 24 4.32 15.01 -9.99
CA ALA A 24 4.71 13.67 -10.43
C ALA A 24 4.79 12.65 -9.28
N VAL A 25 5.25 13.07 -8.09
CA VAL A 25 5.40 12.19 -6.92
C VAL A 25 4.03 11.78 -6.36
N VAL A 26 3.10 12.72 -6.22
CA VAL A 26 1.75 12.44 -5.71
C VAL A 26 0.96 11.53 -6.66
N VAL A 27 1.11 11.71 -7.97
CA VAL A 27 0.48 10.83 -8.97
C VAL A 27 1.05 9.41 -8.91
N ALA A 28 2.35 9.25 -8.66
CA ALA A 28 2.96 7.93 -8.51
C ALA A 28 2.44 7.20 -7.25
N ASP A 29 2.37 7.90 -6.12
CA ASP A 29 1.91 7.33 -4.84
C ASP A 29 0.44 6.87 -4.92
N THR A 30 -0.43 7.73 -5.44
CA THR A 30 -1.84 7.39 -5.68
C THR A 30 -2.02 6.24 -6.67
N ALA A 31 -1.18 6.14 -7.70
CA ALA A 31 -1.23 5.02 -8.64
C ALA A 31 -0.83 3.68 -8.00
N GLN A 32 0.16 3.67 -7.10
CA GLN A 32 0.53 2.48 -6.34
C GLN A 32 -0.60 2.06 -5.40
N GLU A 33 -1.20 3.00 -4.66
CA GLU A 33 -2.32 2.75 -3.75
C GLU A 33 -3.52 2.12 -4.48
N ILE A 34 -3.89 2.65 -5.65
CA ILE A 34 -4.95 2.09 -6.49
C ILE A 34 -4.60 0.66 -6.91
N ALA A 35 -3.40 0.42 -7.43
CA ALA A 35 -2.97 -0.89 -7.89
C ALA A 35 -2.97 -1.93 -6.76
N ILE A 36 -2.48 -1.56 -5.56
CA ILE A 36 -2.48 -2.42 -4.37
C ILE A 36 -3.92 -2.70 -3.93
N THR A 37 -4.77 -1.68 -3.87
CA THR A 37 -6.19 -1.83 -3.53
C THR A 37 -6.89 -2.79 -4.49
N GLU A 38 -6.60 -2.72 -5.78
CA GLU A 38 -7.12 -3.65 -6.77
C GLU A 38 -6.65 -5.09 -6.53
N VAL A 39 -5.38 -5.31 -6.18
CA VAL A 39 -4.88 -6.65 -5.81
C VAL A 39 -5.64 -7.21 -4.62
N ILE A 40 -5.82 -6.41 -3.57
CA ILE A 40 -6.51 -6.80 -2.34
C ILE A 40 -7.98 -7.13 -2.63
N LYS A 41 -8.68 -6.28 -3.37
CA LYS A 41 -10.07 -6.52 -3.78
C LYS A 41 -10.17 -7.76 -4.66
N LYS A 42 -9.30 -7.91 -5.67
CA LYS A 42 -9.31 -9.11 -6.52
C LYS A 42 -9.16 -10.40 -5.70
N GLN A 43 -8.44 -10.36 -4.59
CA GLN A 43 -8.19 -11.53 -3.75
C GLN A 43 -9.37 -11.86 -2.81
N TRP A 44 -10.04 -10.86 -2.22
CA TRP A 44 -11.01 -11.10 -1.13
C TRP A 44 -12.41 -10.51 -1.35
N ASP A 45 -12.61 -9.70 -2.38
CA ASP A 45 -13.88 -9.00 -2.61
C ASP A 45 -15.02 -9.97 -2.93
N LYS A 46 -16.21 -9.69 -2.38
CA LYS A 46 -17.42 -10.51 -2.58
C LYS A 46 -18.59 -9.60 -2.93
N PRO A 47 -19.48 -9.99 -3.85
CA PRO A 47 -20.58 -9.15 -4.31
C PRO A 47 -21.48 -8.59 -3.19
N ASN A 48 -21.69 -9.37 -2.13
CA ASN A 48 -22.55 -9.01 -1.00
C ASN A 48 -21.77 -8.52 0.22
N GLN A 49 -20.44 -8.48 0.14
CA GLN A 49 -19.58 -8.15 1.27
C GLN A 49 -18.26 -7.55 0.76
N PRO A 50 -18.28 -6.28 0.35
CA PRO A 50 -17.12 -5.69 -0.29
C PRO A 50 -15.95 -5.54 0.67
N VAL A 51 -14.73 -5.67 0.16
CA VAL A 51 -13.51 -5.43 0.93
C VAL A 51 -13.18 -3.94 0.93
N LEU A 52 -13.03 -3.38 2.13
CA LEU A 52 -12.49 -2.05 2.35
C LEU A 52 -10.98 -2.13 2.53
N VAL A 53 -10.26 -1.14 2.03
CA VAL A 53 -8.79 -1.03 2.15
C VAL A 53 -8.49 0.36 2.72
N PRO A 54 -8.56 0.54 4.06
CA PRO A 54 -8.51 1.87 4.66
C PRO A 54 -7.11 2.49 4.73
N VAL A 55 -6.05 1.66 4.65
CA VAL A 55 -4.66 2.12 4.71
C VAL A 55 -3.84 1.32 3.70
N VAL A 56 -3.03 2.03 2.92
CA VAL A 56 -1.96 1.46 2.12
C VAL A 56 -0.71 2.30 2.38
N VAL A 57 0.40 1.63 2.68
CA VAL A 57 1.72 2.28 2.80
C VAL A 57 2.72 1.54 1.93
N VAL A 58 3.59 2.29 1.25
CA VAL A 58 4.55 1.77 0.28
C VAL A 58 5.96 2.21 0.64
N SER A 59 6.93 1.31 0.51
CA SER A 59 8.35 1.59 0.59
C SER A 59 9.08 0.75 -0.46
N HIS A 60 9.63 1.41 -1.48
CA HIS A 60 10.22 0.78 -2.66
C HIS A 60 9.34 -0.34 -3.24
N ASP A 61 9.83 -1.58 -3.22
CA ASP A 61 9.16 -2.74 -3.79
C ASP A 61 8.25 -3.46 -2.78
N PHE A 62 7.98 -2.88 -1.62
CA PHE A 62 7.14 -3.48 -0.57
C PHE A 62 6.01 -2.56 -0.15
N ALA A 63 4.89 -3.15 0.26
CA ALA A 63 3.76 -2.40 0.78
C ALA A 63 3.04 -3.18 1.89
N ILE A 64 2.38 -2.46 2.79
CA ILE A 64 1.42 -3.03 3.72
C ILE A 64 0.07 -2.38 3.46
N ALA A 65 -0.96 -3.19 3.29
CA ALA A 65 -2.34 -2.75 3.17
C ALA A 65 -3.20 -3.34 4.27
N ASP A 66 -3.95 -2.49 4.97
CA ASP A 66 -5.03 -2.92 5.85
C ASP A 66 -6.23 -3.29 4.99
N TRP A 67 -6.95 -4.33 5.39
CA TRP A 67 -8.21 -4.70 4.76
C TRP A 67 -9.27 -5.03 5.80
N ILE A 68 -10.52 -4.73 5.47
CA ILE A 68 -11.68 -5.00 6.30
C ILE A 68 -12.77 -5.64 5.41
N GLN A 69 -13.22 -6.82 5.83
CA GLN A 69 -14.42 -7.51 5.34
C GLN A 69 -15.15 -8.04 6.57
N GLU A 70 -16.02 -7.21 7.15
CA GLU A 70 -16.62 -7.46 8.46
C GLU A 70 -17.16 -8.88 8.64
N PRO A 71 -17.00 -9.50 9.83
CA PRO A 71 -16.37 -8.94 11.03
C PRO A 71 -14.84 -9.08 11.02
N ARG A 72 -14.23 -9.46 9.89
CA ARG A 72 -12.81 -9.73 9.78
C ARG A 72 -12.06 -8.57 9.15
N GLY A 73 -10.80 -8.45 9.52
CA GLY A 73 -9.86 -7.54 8.91
C GLY A 73 -8.46 -7.96 9.30
N GLY A 74 -7.46 -7.44 8.60
CA GLY A 74 -6.07 -7.79 8.81
C GLY A 74 -5.14 -6.92 7.99
N ARG A 75 -3.87 -7.27 8.03
CA ARG A 75 -2.80 -6.66 7.24
C ARG A 75 -2.36 -7.60 6.14
N ALA A 76 -2.06 -7.06 4.98
CA ALA A 76 -1.44 -7.79 3.89
C ALA A 76 -0.07 -7.18 3.59
N LEU A 77 0.99 -7.99 3.62
CA LEU A 77 2.29 -7.62 3.06
C LEU A 77 2.27 -7.94 1.57
N LEU A 78 2.64 -6.95 0.75
CA LEU A 78 2.75 -7.08 -0.69
C LEU A 78 4.18 -6.80 -1.15
N ARG A 79 4.55 -7.38 -2.29
CA ARG A 79 5.79 -7.09 -2.99
C ARG A 79 5.52 -6.79 -4.46
N LEU A 80 6.21 -5.78 -4.98
CA LEU A 80 6.27 -5.46 -6.40
C LEU A 80 7.24 -6.44 -7.07
N ASN A 81 6.75 -7.19 -8.05
CA ASN A 81 7.55 -8.11 -8.84
C ASN A 81 7.22 -7.94 -10.32
N ALA A 82 8.24 -7.65 -11.13
CA ALA A 82 8.12 -7.44 -12.57
C ALA A 82 7.02 -6.43 -12.96
N GLY A 83 6.83 -5.37 -12.16
CA GLY A 83 5.82 -4.33 -12.39
C GLY A 83 4.41 -4.66 -11.89
N HIS A 84 4.23 -5.77 -11.18
CA HIS A 84 2.95 -6.18 -10.61
C HIS A 84 3.04 -6.39 -9.10
N TRP A 85 2.07 -5.84 -8.36
CA TRP A 85 1.94 -6.10 -6.95
C TRP A 85 1.39 -7.52 -6.71
N GLN A 86 1.96 -8.19 -5.72
CA GLN A 86 1.50 -9.50 -5.27
C GLN A 86 1.40 -9.52 -3.75
N ALA A 87 0.25 -9.94 -3.23
CA ALA A 87 0.10 -10.18 -1.80
C ALA A 87 0.91 -11.43 -1.41
N LEU A 88 1.88 -11.25 -0.53
CA LEU A 88 2.75 -12.32 -0.02
C LEU A 88 2.13 -13.00 1.19
N MET A 89 1.60 -12.19 2.11
CA MET A 89 1.17 -12.68 3.41
C MET A 89 -0.01 -11.88 3.93
N CYS A 90 -0.97 -12.58 4.54
CA CYS A 90 -1.94 -11.97 5.44
C CYS A 90 -1.59 -12.25 6.88
N GLY A 91 -1.67 -11.24 7.72
CA GLY A 91 -1.33 -11.35 9.13
C GLY A 91 -2.10 -10.38 9.99
N ASP A 92 -1.91 -10.58 11.28
CA ASP A 92 -2.36 -9.71 12.35
C ASP A 92 -1.30 -8.63 12.65
N ASP A 93 -1.25 -8.13 13.90
CA ASP A 93 -0.28 -7.14 14.36
C ASP A 93 1.18 -7.55 14.19
N HIS A 94 1.48 -8.84 13.95
CA HIS A 94 2.84 -9.28 13.67
C HIS A 94 3.43 -8.65 12.39
N LEU A 95 2.61 -8.17 11.45
CA LEU A 95 3.08 -7.41 10.28
C LEU A 95 3.53 -5.98 10.62
N LYS A 96 3.39 -5.55 11.88
CA LYS A 96 3.97 -4.31 12.41
C LYS A 96 5.33 -4.52 13.09
N GLN A 97 5.85 -5.74 13.10
CA GLN A 97 7.09 -6.06 13.79
C GLN A 97 8.26 -6.09 12.80
N TYR A 98 9.27 -5.27 13.07
CA TYR A 98 10.48 -5.16 12.25
C TYR A 98 11.07 -6.53 11.91
N ARG A 99 11.30 -7.38 12.94
CA ARG A 99 11.87 -8.72 12.77
C ARG A 99 11.05 -9.59 11.80
N ARG A 100 9.72 -9.48 11.83
CA ARG A 100 8.85 -10.28 10.95
C ARG A 100 8.99 -9.83 9.50
N LEU A 101 9.04 -8.53 9.26
CA LEU A 101 9.25 -7.99 7.91
C LEU A 101 10.63 -8.40 7.38
N THR A 102 11.69 -8.29 8.18
CA THR A 102 13.04 -8.70 7.76
C THR A 102 13.14 -10.22 7.53
N ASP A 103 12.50 -11.04 8.35
CA ASP A 103 12.44 -12.50 8.16
C ASP A 103 11.71 -12.88 6.85
N MET A 104 10.82 -12.00 6.35
CA MET A 104 10.13 -12.14 5.06
C MET A 104 10.91 -11.53 3.88
N GLY A 105 12.12 -11.02 4.12
CA GLY A 105 13.00 -10.47 3.10
C GLY A 105 12.75 -9.00 2.77
N VAL A 106 12.01 -8.27 3.60
CA VAL A 106 11.92 -6.80 3.51
C VAL A 106 13.26 -6.21 3.99
N PRO A 107 13.92 -5.34 3.22
CA PRO A 107 15.14 -4.66 3.66
C PRO A 107 14.91 -3.82 4.92
N ASP A 108 15.95 -3.65 5.74
CA ASP A 108 15.85 -2.99 7.06
C ASP A 108 15.24 -1.58 6.98
N ALA A 109 15.74 -0.75 6.05
CA ALA A 109 15.24 0.61 5.85
C ALA A 109 13.76 0.64 5.43
N ASP A 110 13.34 -0.30 4.58
CA ASP A 110 11.95 -0.42 4.15
C ASP A 110 11.05 -0.90 5.28
N ALA A 111 11.52 -1.84 6.10
CA ALA A 111 10.77 -2.32 7.26
C ALA A 111 10.51 -1.19 8.27
N GLU A 112 11.52 -0.37 8.56
CA GLU A 112 11.36 0.80 9.44
C GLU A 112 10.37 1.82 8.87
N GLN A 113 10.51 2.16 7.58
CA GLN A 113 9.63 3.10 6.91
C GLN A 113 8.17 2.61 6.87
N LEU A 114 7.95 1.35 6.53
CA LEU A 114 6.61 0.75 6.48
C LEU A 114 5.95 0.77 7.85
N ILE A 115 6.67 0.39 8.92
CA ILE A 115 6.11 0.37 10.29
C ILE A 115 5.75 1.77 10.75
N ALA A 116 6.63 2.75 10.52
CA ALA A 116 6.40 4.14 10.89
C ALA A 116 5.18 4.72 10.15
N ALA A 117 5.14 4.56 8.83
CA ALA A 117 4.05 5.05 7.98
C ALA A 117 2.71 4.39 8.34
N LEU A 118 2.71 3.06 8.53
CA LEU A 118 1.50 2.31 8.88
C LEU A 118 0.96 2.75 10.25
N THR A 119 1.84 2.89 11.25
CA THR A 119 1.43 3.34 12.59
C THR A 119 0.83 4.74 12.56
N GLN A 120 1.38 5.64 11.75
CA GLN A 120 0.85 6.99 11.58
C GLN A 120 -0.51 6.99 10.88
N ALA A 121 -0.67 6.19 9.83
CA ALA A 121 -1.91 6.11 9.06
C ALA A 121 -3.04 5.43 9.86
N GLU A 122 -2.76 4.31 10.53
CA GLU A 122 -3.72 3.59 11.38
C GLU A 122 -4.26 4.45 12.54
N ALA A 123 -3.44 5.38 13.05
CA ALA A 123 -3.86 6.30 14.11
C ALA A 123 -5.00 7.25 13.68
N GLN A 124 -5.26 7.38 12.37
CA GLN A 124 -6.37 8.18 11.83
C GLN A 124 -7.67 7.37 11.66
N LEU A 125 -7.64 6.05 11.89
CA LEU A 125 -8.80 5.19 11.75
C LEU A 125 -9.74 5.28 12.96
N SER A 126 -11.01 4.94 12.75
CA SER A 126 -11.96 4.80 13.86
C SER A 126 -11.57 3.62 14.78
N LEU A 127 -12.02 3.66 16.04
CA LEU A 127 -11.77 2.56 16.98
C LEU A 127 -12.33 1.22 16.47
N ASP A 128 -13.47 1.26 15.78
CA ASP A 128 -14.07 0.06 15.19
C ASP A 128 -13.18 -0.52 14.09
N GLN A 129 -12.68 0.33 13.19
CA GLN A 129 -11.76 -0.09 12.13
C GLN A 129 -10.47 -0.69 12.70
N GLN A 130 -9.84 -0.02 13.67
CA GLN A 130 -8.64 -0.53 14.35
C GLN A 130 -8.90 -1.90 15.00
N THR A 131 -10.04 -2.05 15.67
CA THR A 131 -10.44 -3.31 16.30
C THR A 131 -10.64 -4.42 15.26
N THR A 132 -11.31 -4.12 14.15
CA THR A 132 -11.56 -5.09 13.08
C THR A 132 -10.27 -5.51 12.36
N ILE A 133 -9.35 -4.60 12.08
CA ILE A 133 -8.04 -4.93 11.49
C ILE A 133 -7.24 -5.87 12.40
N ASN A 134 -7.35 -5.72 13.72
CA ASN A 134 -6.65 -6.56 14.70
C ASN A 134 -7.39 -7.89 15.01
N SER A 135 -8.51 -8.14 14.32
CA SER A 135 -9.32 -9.35 14.51
C SER A 135 -8.71 -10.60 13.86
N PHE A 136 -7.88 -10.45 12.81
CA PHE A 136 -7.11 -11.56 12.28
C PHE A 136 -6.24 -12.18 13.38
N LYS A 137 -6.10 -13.51 13.35
CA LYS A 137 -5.24 -14.24 14.30
C LYS A 137 -4.29 -15.12 13.51
N GLY A 138 -2.99 -14.89 13.70
CA GLY A 138 -1.95 -15.66 13.03
C GLY A 138 -1.49 -15.05 11.72
N MET A 139 -0.78 -15.83 10.90
CA MET A 139 -0.23 -15.43 9.62
C MET A 139 -0.43 -16.55 8.58
N VAL A 140 -0.83 -16.16 7.37
CA VAL A 140 -1.08 -17.06 6.24
C VAL A 140 -0.21 -16.60 5.07
N ASP A 141 0.68 -17.48 4.62
CA ASP A 141 1.46 -17.31 3.40
C ASP A 141 0.56 -17.53 2.19
N LEU A 142 0.28 -16.46 1.46
CA LEU A 142 -0.63 -16.48 0.32
C LEU A 142 0.02 -17.11 -0.91
N LEU A 143 1.35 -17.19 -0.96
CA LEU A 143 2.08 -17.85 -2.05
C LEU A 143 2.12 -19.38 -1.89
N LYS A 144 1.98 -19.88 -0.66
CA LYS A 144 2.00 -21.32 -0.37
C LYS A 144 0.63 -21.97 -0.25
N THR A 145 -0.46 -21.19 -0.26
CA THR A 145 -1.80 -21.75 -0.13
C THR A 145 -2.26 -22.31 -1.49
N PRO A 146 -2.42 -23.63 -1.67
CA PRO A 146 -3.02 -24.17 -2.88
C PRO A 146 -4.49 -23.74 -2.92
N HIS A 147 -4.96 -23.24 -4.06
CA HIS A 147 -6.37 -23.03 -4.32
C HIS A 147 -7.07 -24.40 -4.40
N ASP A 148 -7.46 -24.98 -3.26
CA ASP A 148 -8.33 -26.16 -3.23
C ASP A 148 -9.77 -25.75 -3.59
N HIS A 149 -10.01 -25.66 -4.90
CA HIS A 149 -11.34 -25.84 -5.49
C HIS A 149 -11.44 -27.24 -6.10
N ALA A 150 -11.12 -28.27 -5.31
CA ALA A 150 -11.46 -29.64 -5.65
C ALA A 150 -12.86 -29.96 -5.09
N LYS A 151 -13.83 -29.79 -5.98
CA LYS A 151 -15.24 -30.21 -5.93
C LYS A 151 -15.56 -31.31 -4.91
N SER A 152 -16.46 -31.01 -3.98
CA SER A 152 -17.35 -32.00 -3.39
C SER A 152 -18.61 -32.12 -4.26
N HIS A 153 -18.66 -33.10 -5.14
CA HIS A 153 -19.91 -33.65 -5.66
C HIS A 153 -19.89 -35.16 -5.43
N GLU A 154 -20.83 -35.59 -4.59
CA GLU A 154 -21.46 -36.92 -4.43
C GLU A 154 -20.64 -38.20 -4.68
#